data_AF-A0AAV2M588-F1
#
_entry.id   AF-A0AAV2M588-F1
#
_cell.length_a   1.000
_cell.length_b   1.000
_cell.length_c   1.000
_cell.angle_alpha   90.00
_cell.angle_beta   90.00
_cell.angle_gamma   90.00
#
_symmetry.space_group_name_H-M   'P 1'
#
loop_
_entity.id
_entity.type
_entity.pdbx_description
1 polymer ?
#
loop_
_entity_poly.entity_id
_entity_poly.type
_entity_poly.pdbx_seq_one_letter_code
_entity_poly.pdbx_strand_id
1 'polypeptide(L)'
;MGGQATGTENRMKKEVLYRGERIYLDQDFTTKLQNQRKGYMRIRNHMKENGIKSHIRYPAKLLVIEDNGQKIYNTPQDAERAYGLTESAVAPERGAWIQQLQRTGWETVQRSKKN
;
A
#
# COMPACT_ATOMS: atom_id res chain seq x y z
N MET A 1 5.88 38.31 10.20
CA MET A 1 6.86 37.23 10.01
C MET A 1 6.09 35.93 9.94
N GLY A 2 6.19 35.22 8.81
CA GLY A 2 5.25 34.18 8.40
C GLY A 2 5.31 32.93 9.29
N GLY A 3 4.15 32.54 9.81
CA GLY A 3 3.97 31.25 10.48
C GLY A 3 4.04 30.10 9.47
N GLN A 4 4.83 29.09 9.78
CA GLN A 4 4.69 27.78 9.18
C GLN A 4 4.23 26.84 10.28
N ALA A 5 2.92 26.62 10.32
CA ALA A 5 2.34 25.53 11.08
C ALA A 5 2.86 24.22 10.49
N THR A 6 3.85 23.62 11.15
CA THR A 6 4.24 22.23 10.90
C THR A 6 3.08 21.35 11.38
N GLY A 7 2.10 21.14 10.50
CA GLY A 7 0.99 20.23 10.71
C GLY A 7 1.49 18.79 10.80
N THR A 8 2.09 18.44 11.93
CA THR A 8 2.19 17.05 12.39
C THR A 8 0.84 16.72 13.01
N GLU A 9 -0.16 16.53 12.15
CA GLU A 9 -1.44 16.00 12.60
C GLU A 9 -1.20 14.56 13.04
N ASN A 10 -1.15 14.40 14.36
CA ASN A 10 -1.12 13.13 15.05
C ASN A 10 -2.37 12.33 14.61
N ARG A 11 -2.21 11.45 13.62
CA ARG A 11 -3.22 10.46 13.24
C ARG A 11 -3.29 9.41 14.34
N MET A 12 -3.79 9.82 15.51
CA MET A 12 -4.37 8.91 16.48
C MET A 12 -5.37 8.08 15.67
N LYS A 13 -5.09 6.79 15.49
CA LYS A 13 -6.08 5.83 15.00
C LYS A 13 -7.12 5.68 16.11
N LYS A 14 -7.96 6.70 16.30
CA LYS A 14 -9.15 6.58 17.12
C LYS A 14 -10.02 5.55 16.41
N GLU A 15 -10.35 4.47 17.11
CA GLU A 15 -11.32 3.51 16.62
C GLU A 15 -12.61 4.27 16.34
N VAL A 16 -13.07 4.24 15.09
CA VAL A 16 -14.31 4.89 14.71
C VAL A 16 -15.41 3.85 14.93
N LEU A 17 -16.27 4.11 15.91
CA LEU A 17 -17.42 3.28 16.23
C LEU A 17 -18.70 3.96 15.74
N TYR A 18 -19.54 3.25 15.01
CA TYR A 18 -20.90 3.67 14.68
C TYR A 18 -21.87 2.64 15.24
N ARG A 19 -22.76 3.05 16.15
CA ARG A 19 -23.70 2.17 16.87
C ARG A 19 -23.02 0.98 17.57
N GLY A 20 -21.81 1.17 18.08
CA GLY A 20 -21.03 0.12 18.74
C GLY A 20 -20.26 -0.81 17.78
N GLU A 21 -20.44 -0.67 16.46
CA GLU A 21 -19.67 -1.42 15.47
C GLU A 21 -18.49 -0.61 14.96
N ARG A 22 -17.35 -1.28 14.74
CA ARG A 22 -16.15 -0.66 14.20
C ARG A 22 -16.29 -0.43 12.70
N ILE A 23 -16.19 0.83 12.29
CA ILE A 23 -16.21 1.23 10.89
C ILE A 23 -14.83 1.66 10.40
N TYR A 24 -14.57 1.47 9.11
CA TYR A 24 -13.34 1.89 8.44
C TYR A 24 -13.66 3.04 7.50
N LEU A 25 -13.01 4.18 7.71
CA LEU A 25 -13.06 5.32 6.80
C LEU A 25 -11.85 5.22 5.87
N ASP A 26 -12.09 4.91 4.60
CA ASP A 26 -11.08 4.98 3.56
C ASP A 26 -11.32 6.20 2.67
N GLN A 27 -10.27 6.67 2.01
CA GLN A 27 -10.36 7.76 1.04
C GLN A 27 -10.79 7.19 -0.31
N ASP A 28 -11.79 7.80 -0.94
CA ASP A 28 -12.27 7.38 -2.26
C ASP A 28 -11.27 7.81 -3.34
N PHE A 29 -10.38 6.88 -3.69
CA PHE A 29 -9.36 7.08 -4.72
C PHE A 29 -9.70 6.33 -6.00
N THR A 30 -9.40 6.94 -7.14
CA THR A 30 -9.45 6.24 -8.43
C THR A 30 -8.53 5.01 -8.45
N THR A 31 -8.91 3.98 -9.21
CA THR A 31 -8.16 2.72 -9.35
C THR A 31 -6.70 2.96 -9.75
N LYS A 32 -6.45 3.93 -10.63
CA LYS A 32 -5.09 4.33 -11.04
C LYS A 32 -4.25 4.78 -9.85
N LEU A 33 -4.82 5.60 -8.97
CA LEU A 33 -4.14 6.12 -7.81
C LEU A 33 -3.90 5.05 -6.74
N GLN A 34 -4.88 4.15 -6.53
CA GLN A 34 -4.71 3.00 -5.64
C GLN A 34 -3.57 2.09 -6.11
N ASN A 35 -3.48 1.81 -7.42
CA ASN A 35 -2.41 0.99 -7.99
C ASN A 35 -1.04 1.65 -7.80
N GLN A 36 -0.95 2.96 -8.00
CA GLN A 36 0.29 3.70 -7.74
C GLN A 36 0.71 3.62 -6.27
N ARG A 37 -0.23 3.74 -5.33
CA ARG A 37 0.02 3.57 -3.89
C ARG A 37 0.47 2.16 -3.53
N LYS A 38 -0.12 1.14 -4.16
CA LYS A 38 0.30 -0.27 -3.99
C LYS A 38 1.75 -0.49 -4.44
N GLY A 39 2.21 0.23 -5.47
CA GLY A 39 3.61 0.19 -5.92
C GLY A 39 4.61 0.53 -4.82
N TYR A 40 4.25 1.42 -3.89
CA TYR A 40 5.12 1.78 -2.77
C TYR A 40 5.10 0.80 -1.59
N MET A 41 4.26 -0.24 -1.60
CA MET A 41 4.14 -1.14 -0.45
C MET A 41 5.42 -1.95 -0.22
N ARG A 42 6.10 -2.37 -1.29
CA ARG A 42 7.35 -3.15 -1.20
C ARG A 42 8.43 -2.34 -0.48
N ILE A 43 8.71 -1.14 -0.98
CA ILE A 43 9.69 -0.23 -0.36
C ILE A 43 9.29 0.21 1.04
N ARG A 44 7.99 0.41 1.32
CA ARG A 44 7.51 0.77 2.65
C ARG A 44 7.73 -0.35 3.66
N ASN A 45 7.56 -1.61 3.26
CA ASN A 45 7.84 -2.76 4.11
C ASN A 45 9.34 -2.84 4.43
N HIS A 46 10.18 -2.70 3.41
CA HIS A 46 11.63 -2.65 3.60
C HIS A 46 12.07 -1.50 4.53
N MET A 47 11.50 -0.31 4.37
CA MET A 47 11.78 0.82 5.26
C MET A 47 11.37 0.51 6.69
N LYS A 48 10.22 -0.13 6.90
CA LYS A 48 9.75 -0.54 8.22
C LYS A 48 10.70 -1.55 8.87
N GLU A 49 11.20 -2.51 8.11
CA GLU A 49 12.17 -3.52 8.57
C GLU A 49 13.49 -2.88 9.00
N ASN A 50 13.95 -1.84 8.30
CA ASN A 50 15.16 -1.09 8.63
C ASN A 50 14.93 0.04 9.65
N GLY A 51 13.74 0.14 10.26
CA GLY A 51 13.43 1.19 11.24
C GLY A 51 13.29 2.60 10.65
N ILE A 52 13.26 2.74 9.32
CA ILE A 52 13.13 4.01 8.62
C ILE A 52 11.67 4.45 8.59
N LYS A 53 11.40 5.66 9.08
CA LYS A 53 10.05 6.24 9.10
C LYS A 53 9.64 6.69 7.70
N SER A 54 8.52 6.17 7.20
CA SER A 54 8.01 6.51 5.87
C SER A 54 6.48 6.68 5.83
N HIS A 55 6.02 7.60 4.97
CA HIS A 55 4.61 7.94 4.79
C HIS A 55 4.26 8.07 3.31
N ILE A 56 3.09 7.54 2.92
CA ILE A 56 2.54 7.78 1.57
C ILE A 56 1.62 9.00 1.66
N ARG A 57 2.02 10.11 1.06
CA ARG A 57 1.22 11.33 0.97
C ARG A 57 0.35 11.33 -0.28
N TYR A 58 -0.77 12.05 -0.19
CA TYR A 58 -1.60 12.36 -1.34
C TYR A 58 -0.77 13.13 -2.40
N PRO A 59 -0.95 12.85 -3.70
CA PRO A 59 -1.78 11.79 -4.27
C PRO A 59 -1.18 10.38 -4.10
N ALA A 60 0.09 10.19 -4.46
CA ALA A 60 0.83 8.94 -4.27
C ALA A 60 2.35 9.22 -4.27
N LYS A 61 2.81 9.91 -3.23
CA LYS A 61 4.23 10.27 -3.05
C LYS A 61 4.77 9.61 -1.78
N LEU A 62 5.96 9.03 -1.85
CA LEU A 62 6.61 8.45 -0.68
C LEU A 62 7.48 9.52 0.00
N LEU A 63 7.13 9.86 1.23
CA LEU A 63 7.93 10.68 2.13
C LEU A 63 8.77 9.76 3.02
N VAL A 64 10.08 9.93 2.99
CA VAL A 64 11.01 9.25 3.88
C VAL A 64 11.59 10.28 4.84
N ILE A 65 11.59 9.93 6.12
CA ILE A 65 12.13 10.75 7.19
C ILE A 65 13.48 10.14 7.56
N GLU A 66 14.55 10.86 7.25
CA GLU A 66 15.93 10.52 7.55
C GLU A 66 16.48 11.52 8.57
N ASP A 67 17.64 11.23 9.17
CA ASP A 67 18.25 12.09 10.17
C ASP A 67 18.63 13.47 9.62
N ASN A 68 18.96 13.54 8.32
CA ASN A 68 19.33 14.79 7.63
C ASN A 68 18.12 15.53 7.01
N GLY A 69 16.89 15.09 7.30
CA GLY A 69 15.66 15.76 6.86
C GLY A 69 14.67 14.83 6.17
N GLN A 70 13.85 15.41 5.30
CA GLN A 70 12.75 14.69 4.65
C GLN A 70 12.96 14.63 3.15
N LYS A 71 12.89 13.41 2.58
CA LYS A 71 13.00 13.18 1.14
C LYS A 71 11.68 12.71 0.57
N ILE A 72 11.27 13.30 -0.55
CA ILE A 72 10.01 12.97 -1.22
C ILE A 72 10.32 12.33 -2.57
N TYR A 73 9.77 11.14 -2.78
CA TYR A 73 9.83 10.41 -4.04
C TYR A 73 8.46 10.43 -4.72
N ASN A 74 8.43 10.81 -6.00
CA ASN A 74 7.21 10.88 -6.81
C ASN A 74 6.89 9.56 -7.54
N THR A 75 7.88 8.69 -7.69
CA THR A 75 7.73 7.37 -8.29
C THR A 75 8.28 6.28 -7.35
N PRO A 76 7.69 5.06 -7.35
CA PRO A 76 8.27 3.92 -6.64
C PRO A 76 9.69 3.59 -7.10
N GLN A 77 9.96 3.69 -8.40
CA GLN A 77 11.23 3.33 -9.01
C GLN A 77 12.38 4.23 -8.56
N ASP A 78 12.14 5.54 -8.42
CA ASP A 78 13.16 6.47 -7.91
C ASP A 78 13.55 6.13 -6.48
N ALA A 79 12.56 5.75 -5.66
CA ALA A 79 12.79 5.34 -4.29
C ALA A 79 13.52 3.98 -4.25
N GLU A 80 13.11 3.00 -5.06
CA GLU A 80 13.78 1.69 -5.11
C GLU A 80 15.25 1.82 -5.53
N ARG A 81 15.55 2.66 -6.52
CA ARG A 81 16.93 2.95 -6.94
C ARG A 81 17.74 3.58 -5.80
N ALA A 82 17.14 4.49 -5.03
CA ALA A 82 17.82 5.17 -3.93
C ALA A 82 18.16 4.23 -2.76
N TYR A 83 17.33 3.23 -2.48
CA TYR A 83 17.54 2.26 -1.39
C TYR A 83 18.06 0.90 -1.87
N GLY A 84 18.52 0.79 -3.12
CA GLY A 84 19.10 -0.45 -3.65
C GLY A 84 18.10 -1.62 -3.76
N LEU A 85 16.79 -1.33 -3.81
CA LEU A 85 15.72 -2.32 -3.92
C LEU A 85 15.39 -2.69 -5.38
N THR A 86 16.27 -2.32 -6.31
CA THR A 86 16.21 -2.75 -7.71
C THR A 86 16.56 -4.23 -7.82
N GLU A 87 15.68 -5.10 -7.35
CA GLU A 87 15.62 -6.46 -7.88
C GLU A 87 14.97 -6.43 -9.26
N SER A 88 15.82 -6.74 -10.23
CA SER A 88 15.58 -7.17 -11.60
C SER A 88 14.16 -7.67 -11.90
N ALA A 89 13.63 -7.18 -13.02
CA ALA A 89 12.60 -7.82 -13.84
C ALA A 89 11.29 -8.25 -13.15
N VAL A 90 10.23 -7.48 -13.46
CA VAL A 90 8.88 -7.99 -13.77
C VAL A 90 8.50 -9.26 -13.03
N ALA A 91 7.91 -9.13 -11.83
CA ALA A 91 7.27 -10.23 -11.12
C ALA A 91 6.36 -11.05 -12.08
N PRO A 92 6.80 -12.21 -12.60
CA PRO A 92 6.00 -13.05 -13.50
C PRO A 92 4.91 -13.79 -12.71
N GLU A 93 5.08 -13.81 -11.39
CA GLU A 93 4.27 -14.50 -10.41
C GLU A 93 2.89 -13.88 -10.18
N ARG A 94 2.49 -12.78 -10.84
CA ARG A 94 1.07 -12.37 -10.85
C ARG A 94 0.29 -12.91 -12.05
N GLY A 95 0.97 -13.20 -13.16
CA GLY A 95 0.35 -13.81 -14.35
C GLY A 95 0.13 -15.31 -14.22
N ALA A 96 1.02 -16.00 -13.49
CA ALA A 96 0.96 -17.46 -13.31
C ALA A 96 -0.32 -17.91 -12.55
N TRP A 97 -0.79 -17.14 -11.56
CA TRP A 97 -2.01 -17.50 -10.81
C TRP A 97 -3.29 -17.30 -11.62
N ILE A 98 -3.33 -16.34 -12.55
CA ILE A 98 -4.50 -16.14 -13.41
C ILE A 98 -4.69 -17.37 -14.32
N GLN A 99 -3.60 -17.95 -14.84
CA GLN A 99 -3.68 -19.19 -15.63
C GLN A 99 -4.09 -20.40 -14.77
N GLN A 100 -3.65 -20.47 -13.51
CA GLN A 100 -4.03 -21.57 -12.62
C GLN A 100 -5.51 -21.49 -12.17
N LEU A 101 -6.04 -20.28 -12.00
CA LEU A 101 -7.46 -20.05 -11.69
C LEU A 101 -8.37 -20.30 -12.90
N GLN A 102 -7.89 -20.08 -14.14
CA GLN A 102 -8.63 -20.48 -15.34
C GLN A 102 -8.76 -22.00 -15.47
N ARG A 103 -7.79 -22.76 -14.94
CA ARG A 103 -7.80 -24.22 -14.99
C ARG A 103 -8.71 -24.86 -13.92
N THR A 104 -9.06 -24.12 -12.89
CA THR A 104 -9.96 -24.54 -11.80
C THR A 104 -11.30 -23.82 -11.92
N GLY A 105 -11.95 -23.97 -13.08
CA GLY A 105 -13.33 -23.56 -13.27
C GLY A 105 -14.28 -24.49 -12.49
N TRP A 106 -15.00 -23.91 -11.54
CA TRP A 106 -16.20 -24.42 -10.85
C TRP A 106 -16.51 -25.93 -10.99
N GLU A 107 -15.97 -26.75 -10.08
CA GLU A 107 -16.59 -28.06 -9.80
C GLU A 107 -17.87 -27.82 -9.01
N THR A 108 -19.01 -27.89 -9.69
CA THR A 108 -20.33 -27.88 -9.08
C THR A 108 -20.45 -29.10 -8.18
N VAL A 109 -20.20 -28.94 -6.87
CA VAL A 109 -20.45 -29.99 -5.88
C VAL A 109 -21.97 -30.24 -5.84
N GLN A 110 -22.42 -31.25 -6.60
CA GLN A 110 -23.78 -31.75 -6.56
C GLN A 110 -24.04 -32.33 -5.17
N ARG A 111 -24.70 -31.55 -4.30
CA ARG A 111 -25.13 -32.00 -2.98
C ARG A 111 -26.19 -33.11 -3.16
N SER A 112 -25.77 -34.36 -2.99
CA SER A 112 -26.67 -35.52 -3.00
C SER A 112 -27.65 -35.44 -1.82
N LYS A 113 -28.94 -35.48 -2.13
CA LYS A 113 -30.04 -35.52 -1.16
C LYS A 113 -30.35 -37.00 -0.89
N LYS A 114 -29.94 -37.50 0.28
CA LYS A 114 -30.23 -38.87 0.70
C LYS A 114 -31.58 -38.91 1.42
N ASN A 115 -32.49 -39.73 0.91
CA ASN A 115 -33.74 -40.12 1.55
C ASN A 115 -33.53 -41.39 2.37
#